data_AF-A0A7K4FJZ8-F1
#
_entry.id   AF-A0A7K4FJZ8-F1
#
_cell.length_a   1.000
_cell.length_b   1.000
_cell.length_c   1.000
_cell.angle_alpha   90.00
_cell.angle_beta   90.00
_cell.angle_gamma   90.00
#
_symmetry.space_group_name_H-M   'P 1'
#
loop_
_entity.id
_entity.type
_entity.pdbx_description
1 polymer ?
#
loop_
_entity_poly.entity_id
_entity_poly.type
_entity_poly.pdbx_seq_one_letter_code
_entity_poly.pdbx_strand_id
1 'polypeptide(L)'
;TVYSPTEVASIFWLPRSALERSERVSRPTDRGTMEVPAVVYADHVLWGFTLRLLLKFFGYPDDPEGDRAVHESSGVPDLSGARRTG
;
A
#
# COMPACT_ATOMS: atom_id res chain seq x y z
N THR A 1 15.07 20.03 -12.64
CA THR A 1 13.63 20.23 -12.41
C THR A 1 13.48 20.97 -11.11
N VAL A 2 12.92 22.18 -11.12
CA VAL A 2 12.69 22.95 -9.88
C VAL A 2 11.39 22.44 -9.29
N TYR A 3 11.44 21.78 -8.13
CA TYR A 3 10.25 21.32 -7.42
C TYR A 3 9.58 22.50 -6.73
N SER A 4 8.25 22.61 -6.83
CA SER A 4 7.52 23.60 -6.05
C SER A 4 7.44 23.13 -4.59
N PRO A 5 7.93 23.91 -3.62
CA PRO A 5 7.82 23.55 -2.20
C PRO A 5 6.37 23.55 -1.70
N THR A 6 5.42 24.13 -2.45
CA THR A 6 3.99 24.07 -2.13
C THR A 6 3.36 22.71 -2.41
N GLU A 7 3.98 21.91 -3.28
CA GLU A 7 3.46 20.61 -3.72
C GLU A 7 4.28 19.45 -3.14
N VAL A 8 5.59 19.66 -2.97
CA VAL A 8 6.52 18.63 -2.49
C VAL A 8 7.14 19.08 -1.18
N ALA A 9 6.67 18.48 -0.08
CA ALA A 9 7.18 18.78 1.26
C ALA A 9 8.60 18.23 1.52
N SER A 10 8.96 17.08 0.91
CA SER A 10 10.27 16.47 1.07
C SER A 10 10.61 15.52 -0.08
N ILE A 11 11.91 15.30 -0.30
CA ILE A 11 12.45 14.30 -1.22
C ILE A 11 13.44 13.46 -0.43
N PHE A 12 13.34 12.13 -0.55
CA PHE A 12 14.21 11.19 0.13
C PHE A 12 14.55 10.01 -0.77
N TRP A 13 15.62 9.31 -0.43
CA TRP A 13 16.06 8.09 -1.11
C TRP A 13 15.73 6.88 -0.23
N LEU A 14 14.94 5.95 -0.77
CA LEU A 14 14.60 4.70 -0.10
C LEU A 14 15.54 3.59 -0.60
N PRO A 15 16.42 3.02 0.25
CA PRO A 15 17.22 1.87 -0.15
C PRO A 15 16.30 0.67 -0.39
N ARG A 16 16.58 -0.12 -1.43
CA ARG A 16 15.77 -1.29 -1.79
C ARG A 16 15.57 -2.25 -0.61
N SER A 17 16.61 -2.44 0.21
CA SER A 17 16.55 -3.33 1.39
C SER A 17 15.53 -2.89 2.44
N ALA A 18 15.10 -1.62 2.45
CA ALA A 18 14.02 -1.18 3.33
C ALA A 18 12.66 -1.81 2.98
N LEU A 19 12.49 -2.30 1.74
CA LEU A 19 11.27 -2.98 1.30
C LEU A 19 11.19 -4.45 1.75
N GLU A 20 12.27 -5.01 2.31
CA GLU A 20 12.32 -6.42 2.72
C GLU A 20 11.43 -6.73 3.93
N ARG A 21 11.08 -5.71 4.71
CA ARG A 21 10.27 -5.85 5.92
C ARG A 21 9.19 -4.78 5.94
N SER A 22 7.94 -5.21 5.86
CA SER A 22 6.79 -4.38 6.22
C SER A 22 6.46 -4.57 7.69
N GLU A 23 5.92 -3.53 8.30
CA GLU A 23 5.30 -3.56 9.63
C GLU A 23 3.88 -2.99 9.57
N ARG A 24 3.08 -3.30 10.58
CA ARG A 24 1.71 -2.80 10.71
C ARG A 24 1.76 -1.46 11.43
N VAL A 25 1.21 -0.42 10.82
CA VAL A 25 1.12 0.93 11.42
C VAL A 25 -0.32 1.40 11.46
N SER A 26 -0.68 2.09 12.54
CA SER A 26 -1.98 2.74 12.65
C SER A 26 -2.03 4.01 11.81
N ARG A 27 -3.03 4.10 10.93
CA ARG A 27 -3.26 5.26 10.08
C ARG A 27 -4.72 5.71 10.12
N PRO A 28 -4.98 7.03 10.16
CA PRO A 28 -6.32 7.54 9.94
C PRO A 28 -6.68 7.34 8.46
N THR A 29 -7.83 6.72 8.22
CA THR A 29 -8.43 6.60 6.89
C THR A 29 -9.81 7.25 6.90
N ASP A 30 -10.45 7.31 5.73
CA ASP A 30 -11.85 7.72 5.57
C ASP A 30 -12.84 6.85 6.37
N ARG A 31 -12.41 5.66 6.83
CA ARG A 31 -13.20 4.68 7.59
C ARG A 31 -12.82 4.61 9.06
N GLY A 32 -12.01 5.55 9.55
CA GLY A 32 -11.48 5.56 10.91
C GLY A 32 -10.03 5.06 10.97
N THR A 33 -9.53 4.83 12.17
CA THR A 33 -8.16 4.35 12.36
C THR A 33 -8.07 2.87 12.02
N MET A 34 -7.18 2.51 11.10
CA MET A 34 -6.94 1.14 10.68
C MET A 34 -5.44 0.82 10.75
N GLU A 35 -5.11 -0.43 11.06
CA GLU A 35 -3.77 -0.94 10.85
C GLU A 35 -3.55 -1.27 9.37
N VAL A 36 -2.48 -0.74 8.80
CA VAL A 36 -2.11 -0.94 7.40
C VAL A 36 -0.68 -1.43 7.29
N PRO A 37 -0.35 -2.26 6.29
CA PRO A 37 1.04 -2.60 6.02
C PRO A 37 1.79 -1.35 5.54
N ALA A 38 2.97 -1.12 6.12
CA ALA A 38 3.83 0.00 5.78
C ALA A 38 5.30 -0.37 5.86
N VAL A 39 6.11 0.39 5.13
CA VAL A 39 7.57 0.44 5.31
C VAL A 39 7.89 1.77 5.99
N VAL A 40 8.52 1.69 7.15
CA VAL A 40 9.01 2.87 7.88
C VAL A 40 10.51 2.99 7.63
N TYR A 41 10.92 4.16 7.11
CA TYR A 41 12.31 4.45 6.81
C TYR A 41 12.64 5.88 7.18
N ALA A 42 13.57 6.06 8.13
CA ALA A 42 13.82 7.34 8.78
C ALA A 42 12.49 7.95 9.29
N ASP A 43 12.19 9.20 8.94
CA ASP A 43 10.96 9.89 9.34
C ASP A 43 9.82 9.71 8.32
N HIS A 44 9.97 8.78 7.37
CA HIS A 44 8.99 8.55 6.31
C HIS A 44 8.26 7.22 6.48
N VAL A 45 6.97 7.23 6.17
CA VAL A 45 6.14 6.03 6.18
C VAL A 45 5.51 5.85 4.81
N LEU A 46 5.90 4.76 4.15
CA LEU A 46 5.41 4.37 2.84
C LEU A 46 4.32 3.29 2.99
N TRP A 47 3.14 3.52 2.44
CA TRP A 47 2.01 2.61 2.54
C TRP A 47 1.08 2.76 1.32
N GLY A 48 0.01 1.94 1.26
CA GLY A 48 -1.03 2.06 0.24
C GLY A 48 -0.57 1.67 -1.17
N PHE A 49 -1.02 2.42 -2.19
CA PHE A 49 -0.73 2.10 -3.59
C PHE A 49 0.77 2.17 -3.92
N THR A 50 1.47 3.18 -3.43
CA THR A 50 2.91 3.36 -3.73
C THR A 50 3.73 2.21 -3.16
N LEU A 51 3.43 1.74 -1.94
CA LEU A 51 4.10 0.57 -1.37
C LEU A 51 3.87 -0.67 -2.24
N ARG A 52 2.63 -0.99 -2.59
CA ARG A 52 2.28 -2.15 -3.45
C ARG A 52 3.00 -2.10 -4.79
N LEU A 53 3.06 -0.91 -5.41
CA LEU A 53 3.77 -0.73 -6.68
C LEU A 53 5.27 -1.03 -6.53
N LEU A 54 5.92 -0.53 -5.47
CA LEU A 54 7.34 -0.78 -5.24
C LEU A 54 7.64 -2.25 -4.90
N LEU A 55 6.82 -2.89 -4.07
CA LEU A 55 6.96 -4.31 -3.73
C LEU A 55 6.90 -5.16 -5.01
N LYS A 56 5.86 -4.96 -5.83
CA LYS A 56 5.69 -5.64 -7.12
C LYS A 56 6.84 -5.37 -8.08
N PHE A 57 7.28 -4.11 -8.19
CA PHE A 57 8.38 -3.72 -9.08
C PHE A 57 9.70 -4.41 -8.72
N PHE A 58 9.98 -4.58 -7.43
CA PHE A 58 11.21 -5.23 -6.95
C PHE A 58 11.08 -6.73 -6.67
N GLY A 59 9.91 -7.32 -6.93
CA GLY A 59 9.65 -8.75 -6.76
C GLY A 59 9.53 -9.21 -5.30
N TYR A 60 9.14 -8.31 -4.39
CA TYR A 60 8.84 -8.66 -3.01
C TYR A 60 7.41 -9.22 -2.90
N PRO A 61 7.14 -10.10 -1.91
CA PRO A 61 5.79 -10.57 -1.66
C PRO A 61 4.89 -9.38 -1.28
N ASP A 62 3.75 -9.27 -1.95
CA ASP A 62 2.69 -8.37 -1.51
C ASP A 62 2.11 -8.91 -0.20
N ASP A 63 1.89 -8.05 0.79
CA ASP A 63 1.25 -8.43 2.05
C ASP A 63 -0.24 -8.73 1.78
N PRO A 64 -0.69 -10.00 1.83
CA PRO A 64 -2.01 -10.40 1.35
C PRO A 64 -3.15 -9.84 2.21
N GLU A 65 -2.89 -9.38 3.43
CA GLU A 65 -3.91 -8.76 4.29
C GLU A 65 -4.27 -7.34 3.83
N GLY A 66 -3.32 -6.63 3.20
CA GLY A 66 -3.57 -5.29 2.66
C GLY A 66 -4.60 -5.28 1.53
N ASP A 67 -4.62 -6.33 0.70
CA ASP A 67 -5.59 -6.44 -0.41
C ASP A 67 -6.99 -6.85 0.07
N ARG A 68 -7.11 -7.68 1.12
CA ARG A 68 -8.42 -8.06 1.69
C ARG A 68 -9.15 -6.86 2.28
N ALA A 69 -8.44 -5.99 3.00
CA ALA A 69 -9.01 -4.77 3.59
C ALA A 69 -9.54 -3.78 2.53
N VAL A 70 -8.96 -3.76 1.33
CA VAL A 70 -9.39 -2.93 0.19
C VAL A 70 -10.56 -3.59 -0.55
N HIS A 71 -10.53 -4.90 -0.76
CA HIS A 71 -11.57 -5.62 -1.51
C HIS A 71 -12.90 -5.75 -0.75
N GLU A 72 -12.89 -6.04 0.55
CA GLU A 72 -14.11 -6.08 1.39
C GLU A 72 -14.77 -4.69 1.50
N SER A 73 -13.96 -3.65 1.32
CA SER A 73 -14.31 -2.26 1.46
C SER A 73 -14.93 -1.64 0.20
N SER A 74 -14.67 -2.20 -0.99
CA SER A 74 -15.07 -1.60 -2.27
C SER A 74 -16.43 -2.08 -2.81
N GLY A 75 -17.13 -3.00 -2.15
CA GLY A 75 -18.45 -3.45 -2.60
C GLY A 75 -18.48 -3.95 -4.06
N VAL A 76 -17.34 -4.37 -4.60
CA VAL A 76 -17.25 -4.94 -5.94
C VAL A 76 -17.59 -6.42 -5.80
N PRO A 77 -18.71 -6.90 -6.37
CA PRO A 77 -19.07 -8.30 -6.28
C PRO A 77 -18.00 -9.17 -6.96
N ASP A 78 -17.64 -10.26 -6.30
CA ASP A 78 -16.81 -11.32 -6.85
C ASP A 78 -17.55 -11.97 -8.04
N LEU A 79 -17.13 -11.63 -9.26
CA LEU A 79 -17.68 -12.19 -10.50
C LEU A 79 -17.02 -13.52 -10.90
N SER A 80 -16.19 -14.12 -10.05
CA SER A 80 -15.50 -15.37 -10.35
C SER A 80 -16.39 -16.62 -10.27
N GLY A 81 -17.67 -16.45 -9.89
CA GLY A 81 -18.60 -17.54 -9.60
C GLY A 81 -19.59 -17.95 -10.71
N ALA A 82 -19.56 -17.37 -11.91
CA ALA A 82 -20.51 -17.75 -12.97
C ALA A 82 -20.08 -19.02 -13.72
N ARG A 83 -20.07 -20.17 -13.02
CA ARG A 83 -20.17 -21.47 -13.69
C ARG A 83 -21.59 -21.63 -14.21
N ARG A 84 -21.72 -21.63 -15.54
CA ARG A 84 -22.89 -22.10 -16.28
C ARG A 84 -23.31 -23.48 -15.75
N THR A 85 -24.40 -23.53 -15.00
CA THR A 85 -25.23 -24.73 -14.90
C THR A 85 -25.98 -24.88 -16.24
N GLY A 86 -26.09 -26.14 -16.68
CA GLY A 86 -26.55 -26.53 -18.02
C GLY A 86 -28.03 -26.34 -18.28
#